data_AF-A0A3A0A1K7-F1
#
_entry.id   AF-A0A3A0A1K7-F1
#
_cell.length_a   1.000
_cell.length_b   1.000
_cell.length_c   1.000
_cell.angle_alpha   90.00
_cell.angle_beta   90.00
_cell.angle_gamma   90.00
#
_symmetry.space_group_name_H-M   'P 1'
#
loop_
_entity.id
_entity.type
_entity.pdbx_description
1 polymer ?
#
loop_
_entity_poly.entity_id
_entity_poly.type
_entity_poly.pdbx_seq_one_letter_code
_entity_poly.pdbx_strand_id
1 'polypeptide(L)'
;QAVLEIEPQPHRQVAASGLDDVARAFADVTDLKVPFLRGHARGVAELAVAAARQLKFAEAEVTTLHRAALLHDIGRVGVANGIWEKPGPLTRHEWEQVRLHPYHTERILSCSPALADLAPLAGMHHERLDGSGYYRQATADTIPLAARVLAAADAYQAMTQARPYRPALAAEAAAGELLAGAKQGQFDGAAVQAVLAAAGQTQASRRRVWPASLSDREVEVLILLTRGATNKQVAAELNISPKTAGHHVQHIYNKINVSTRAGAAILPFSKRMIRGGHGLPHTLAQVGGDDGKHNFARRNKDRLPPPWCGSAADPGPG
;
A
#
# COMPACT_ATOMS: atom_id res chain seq x y z
N GLN A 1 -25.77 -32.71 -9.44
CA GLN A 1 -26.36 -32.91 -10.78
C GLN A 1 -27.89 -32.94 -10.74
N ALA A 2 -28.53 -33.80 -9.92
CA ALA A 2 -29.99 -33.96 -9.87
C ALA A 2 -30.84 -32.69 -9.59
N VAL A 3 -30.29 -31.67 -8.91
CA VAL A 3 -31.01 -30.40 -8.67
C VAL A 3 -31.04 -29.50 -9.93
N LEU A 4 -29.98 -29.52 -10.74
CA LEU A 4 -29.93 -28.77 -12.00
C LEU A 4 -30.90 -29.35 -13.03
N GLU A 5 -31.20 -30.65 -12.96
CA GLU A 5 -32.15 -31.30 -13.86
C GLU A 5 -33.61 -30.90 -13.61
N ILE A 6 -33.91 -30.31 -12.44
CA ILE A 6 -35.25 -29.82 -12.05
C ILE A 6 -35.43 -28.34 -12.43
N GLU A 7 -34.34 -27.62 -12.73
CA GLU A 7 -34.43 -26.21 -13.11
C GLU A 7 -35.13 -26.05 -14.47
N PRO A 8 -36.12 -25.15 -14.59
CA PRO A 8 -36.84 -24.93 -15.83
C PRO A 8 -35.89 -24.39 -16.90
N GLN A 9 -35.82 -25.10 -18.03
CA GLN A 9 -34.98 -24.73 -19.16
C GLN A 9 -35.56 -23.56 -19.97
N PRO A 10 -34.69 -22.72 -20.57
CA PRO A 10 -33.24 -22.88 -20.68
C PRO A 10 -32.47 -22.32 -19.46
N HIS A 11 -31.47 -23.07 -18.98
CA HIS A 11 -30.50 -22.54 -18.02
C HIS A 11 -29.74 -21.40 -18.67
N ARG A 12 -29.86 -20.18 -18.12
CA ARG A 12 -29.07 -19.04 -18.57
C ARG A 12 -27.66 -19.18 -17.99
N GLN A 13 -26.70 -19.49 -18.84
CA GLN A 13 -25.28 -19.49 -18.48
C GLN A 13 -24.69 -18.11 -18.72
N VAL A 14 -23.86 -17.65 -17.80
CA VAL A 14 -23.08 -16.43 -17.98
C VAL A 14 -21.80 -16.80 -18.74
N ALA A 15 -21.57 -16.15 -19.88
CA ALA A 15 -20.33 -16.31 -20.62
C ALA A 15 -19.13 -15.79 -19.81
N ALA A 16 -17.91 -16.23 -20.11
CA ALA A 16 -16.70 -15.77 -19.43
C ALA A 16 -16.52 -14.24 -19.47
N SER A 17 -17.04 -13.56 -20.50
CA SER A 17 -17.05 -12.10 -20.62
C SER A 17 -17.98 -11.40 -19.61
N GLY A 18 -19.01 -12.09 -19.10
CA GLY A 18 -19.94 -11.57 -18.09
C GLY A 18 -19.50 -11.81 -16.65
N LEU A 19 -18.36 -12.48 -16.44
CA LEU A 19 -17.89 -12.84 -15.09
C LEU A 19 -17.59 -11.60 -14.23
N ASP A 20 -17.16 -10.50 -14.85
CA ASP A 20 -16.89 -9.23 -14.16
C ASP A 20 -18.17 -8.59 -13.61
N ASP A 21 -19.26 -8.65 -14.37
CA ASP A 21 -20.57 -8.14 -13.92
C ASP A 21 -21.13 -9.00 -12.79
N VAL A 22 -20.97 -10.33 -12.88
CA VAL A 22 -21.34 -11.25 -11.80
C VAL A 22 -20.51 -10.98 -10.55
N ALA A 23 -19.19 -10.87 -10.68
CA ALA A 23 -18.31 -10.59 -9.55
C ALA A 23 -18.69 -9.26 -8.87
N ARG A 24 -19.02 -8.23 -9.65
CA ARG A 24 -19.48 -6.94 -9.13
C ARG A 24 -20.81 -7.05 -8.38
N ALA A 25 -21.77 -7.81 -8.92
CA ALA A 25 -23.04 -8.03 -8.24
C ALA A 25 -22.87 -8.77 -6.91
N PHE A 26 -22.01 -9.80 -6.86
CA PHE A 26 -21.70 -10.51 -5.61
C PHE A 26 -20.92 -9.65 -4.61
N ALA A 27 -20.03 -8.77 -5.09
CA ALA A 27 -19.36 -7.77 -4.27
C ALA A 27 -20.39 -6.84 -3.58
N ASP A 28 -21.36 -6.33 -4.34
CA ASP A 28 -22.41 -5.46 -3.80
C ASP A 28 -23.28 -6.19 -2.77
N VAL A 29 -23.67 -7.43 -3.05
CA VAL A 29 -24.44 -8.27 -2.12
C VAL A 29 -23.67 -8.50 -0.82
N THR A 30 -22.36 -8.76 -0.93
CA THR A 30 -21.48 -8.96 0.24
C THR A 30 -21.39 -7.68 1.07
N ASP A 31 -21.17 -6.53 0.44
CA ASP A 31 -21.08 -5.22 1.08
C ASP A 31 -22.42 -4.80 1.73
N LEU A 32 -23.56 -5.17 1.13
CA LEU A 32 -24.90 -4.88 1.67
C LEU A 32 -25.20 -5.60 2.99
N LYS A 33 -24.40 -6.62 3.35
CA LYS A 33 -24.55 -7.35 4.61
C LYS A 33 -24.51 -6.42 5.83
N VAL A 34 -23.66 -5.39 5.81
CA VAL A 34 -23.56 -4.39 6.89
C VAL A 34 -23.33 -2.98 6.32
N PRO A 35 -24.00 -1.92 6.85
CA PRO A 35 -24.03 -0.61 6.20
C PRO A 35 -22.66 0.04 5.95
N PHE A 36 -21.68 -0.17 6.85
CA PHE A 36 -20.37 0.49 6.78
C PHE A 36 -19.44 -0.08 5.69
N LEU A 37 -19.80 -1.20 5.06
CA LEU A 37 -19.04 -1.82 3.98
C LEU A 37 -19.48 -1.38 2.59
N ARG A 38 -20.52 -0.57 2.46
CA ARG A 38 -21.03 -0.17 1.14
C ARG A 38 -19.92 0.38 0.24
N GLY A 39 -19.66 -0.32 -0.87
CA GLY A 39 -18.65 0.08 -1.87
C GLY A 39 -17.21 -0.23 -1.45
N HIS A 40 -17.00 -0.98 -0.38
CA HIS A 40 -15.68 -1.41 0.07
C HIS A 40 -15.00 -2.28 -0.98
N ALA A 41 -15.65 -3.36 -1.41
CA ALA A 41 -15.07 -4.30 -2.36
C ALA A 41 -14.70 -3.64 -3.70
N ARG A 42 -15.54 -2.73 -4.19
CA ARG A 42 -15.25 -1.94 -5.40
C ARG A 42 -14.06 -1.01 -5.21
N GLY A 43 -13.99 -0.28 -4.10
CA GLY A 43 -12.85 0.60 -3.80
C GLY A 43 -11.54 -0.17 -3.66
N VAL A 44 -11.55 -1.34 -3.03
CA VAL A 44 -10.38 -2.25 -2.98
C VAL A 44 -9.98 -2.67 -4.40
N ALA A 45 -10.94 -3.07 -5.23
CA ALA A 45 -10.67 -3.52 -6.60
C ALA A 45 -10.09 -2.40 -7.48
N GLU A 46 -10.63 -1.18 -7.38
CA GLU A 46 -10.12 0.00 -8.10
C GLU A 46 -8.67 0.31 -7.71
N LEU A 47 -8.37 0.34 -6.42
CA LEU A 47 -7.00 0.55 -5.90
C LEU A 47 -6.04 -0.55 -6.37
N ALA A 48 -6.47 -1.82 -6.27
CA ALA A 48 -5.65 -2.96 -6.65
C ALA A 48 -5.33 -2.97 -8.16
N VAL A 49 -6.30 -2.67 -9.01
CA VAL A 49 -6.12 -2.59 -10.47
C VAL A 49 -5.16 -1.46 -10.84
N ALA A 50 -5.37 -0.26 -10.27
CA ALA A 50 -4.51 0.88 -10.53
C ALA A 50 -3.06 0.64 -10.03
N ALA A 51 -2.89 -0.03 -8.90
CA ALA A 51 -1.59 -0.43 -8.38
C ALA A 51 -0.92 -1.50 -9.27
N ALA A 52 -1.64 -2.53 -9.69
CA ALA A 52 -1.11 -3.60 -10.53
C ALA A 52 -0.64 -3.09 -11.90
N ARG A 53 -1.38 -2.15 -12.50
CA ARG A 53 -0.96 -1.49 -13.75
C ARG A 53 0.33 -0.68 -13.59
N GLN A 54 0.50 0.02 -12.46
CA GLN A 54 1.76 0.71 -12.15
C GLN A 54 2.92 -0.27 -11.97
N LEU A 55 2.66 -1.45 -11.41
CA LEU A 55 3.61 -2.55 -11.28
C LEU A 55 3.81 -3.36 -12.57
N LYS A 56 3.16 -2.96 -13.68
CA LYS A 56 3.29 -3.56 -15.02
C LYS A 56 2.87 -5.03 -15.10
N PHE A 57 1.82 -5.41 -14.38
CA PHE A 57 1.20 -6.72 -14.50
C PHE A 57 0.63 -6.91 -15.92
N ALA A 58 0.58 -8.14 -16.41
CA ALA A 58 -0.12 -8.44 -17.65
C ALA A 58 -1.64 -8.20 -17.47
N GLU A 59 -2.35 -7.76 -18.51
CA GLU A 59 -3.80 -7.46 -18.37
C GLU A 59 -4.62 -8.67 -17.90
N ALA A 60 -4.21 -9.91 -18.26
CA ALA A 60 -4.84 -11.12 -17.73
C ALA A 60 -4.69 -11.24 -16.19
N GLU A 61 -3.52 -10.90 -15.65
CA GLU A 61 -3.28 -10.88 -14.19
C GLU A 61 -4.05 -9.74 -13.52
N VAL A 62 -4.16 -8.58 -14.19
CA VAL A 62 -4.99 -7.45 -13.72
C VAL A 62 -6.46 -7.86 -13.65
N THR A 63 -7.00 -8.57 -14.66
CA THR A 63 -8.36 -9.09 -14.64
C THR A 63 -8.58 -10.10 -13.51
N THR A 64 -7.65 -11.03 -13.30
CA THR A 64 -7.68 -11.98 -12.19
C THR A 64 -7.68 -11.27 -10.84
N LEU A 65 -6.79 -10.29 -10.64
CA LEU A 65 -6.71 -9.49 -9.42
C LEU A 65 -7.98 -8.67 -9.20
N HIS A 66 -8.53 -8.06 -10.25
CA HIS A 66 -9.78 -7.30 -10.18
C HIS A 66 -10.93 -8.17 -9.65
N ARG A 67 -11.12 -9.36 -10.22
CA ARG A 67 -12.16 -10.31 -9.80
C ARG A 67 -11.93 -10.82 -8.38
N ALA A 68 -10.69 -11.17 -8.04
CA ALA A 68 -10.33 -11.59 -6.69
C ALA A 68 -10.56 -10.48 -5.66
N ALA A 69 -10.28 -9.22 -6.00
CA ALA A 69 -10.52 -8.08 -5.13
C ALA A 69 -12.01 -7.81 -4.92
N LEU A 70 -12.85 -7.95 -5.96
CA LEU A 70 -14.30 -7.85 -5.81
C LEU A 70 -14.88 -8.94 -4.88
N LEU A 71 -14.28 -10.13 -4.90
CA LEU A 71 -14.79 -11.31 -4.19
C LEU A 71 -14.06 -11.63 -2.89
N HIS A 72 -13.05 -10.83 -2.48
CA HIS A 72 -12.15 -11.15 -1.36
C HIS A 72 -12.89 -11.36 -0.03
N ASP A 73 -14.03 -10.70 0.12
CA ASP A 73 -14.83 -10.69 1.35
C ASP A 73 -16.09 -11.55 1.29
N ILE A 74 -16.33 -12.33 0.22
CA ILE A 74 -17.57 -13.12 0.09
C ILE A 74 -17.78 -14.08 1.27
N GLY A 75 -16.70 -14.54 1.91
CA GLY A 75 -16.74 -15.36 3.11
C GLY A 75 -17.33 -14.69 4.35
N ARG A 76 -17.48 -13.35 4.37
CA ARG A 76 -18.12 -12.63 5.49
C ARG A 76 -19.55 -13.08 5.73
N VAL A 77 -20.23 -13.65 4.73
CA VAL A 77 -21.57 -14.24 4.87
C VAL A 77 -21.65 -15.27 6.01
N GLY A 78 -20.54 -15.95 6.33
CA GLY A 78 -20.47 -16.94 7.42
C GLY A 78 -20.41 -16.36 8.83
N VAL A 79 -20.32 -15.04 8.99
CA VAL A 79 -20.21 -14.37 10.30
C VAL A 79 -21.47 -13.53 10.57
N ALA A 80 -21.96 -13.54 11.81
CA ALA A 80 -23.18 -12.82 12.18
C ALA A 80 -23.01 -11.29 12.07
N ASN A 81 -24.07 -10.58 11.63
CA ASN A 81 -24.03 -9.12 11.47
C ASN A 81 -23.73 -8.41 12.79
N GLY A 82 -24.32 -8.85 13.90
CA GLY A 82 -24.08 -8.25 15.23
C GLY A 82 -22.62 -8.30 15.69
N ILE A 83 -21.81 -9.23 15.16
CA ILE A 83 -20.37 -9.26 15.41
C ILE A 83 -19.67 -8.17 14.61
N TRP A 84 -20.00 -8.03 13.32
CA TRP A 84 -19.43 -7.00 12.46
C TRP A 84 -19.81 -5.57 12.89
N GLU A 85 -21.04 -5.40 13.41
CA GLU A 85 -21.60 -4.09 13.79
C GLU A 85 -21.27 -3.69 15.23
N LYS A 86 -20.54 -4.51 15.98
CA LYS A 86 -20.26 -4.28 17.40
C LYS A 86 -19.48 -2.97 17.60
N PRO A 87 -19.99 -2.00 18.39
CA PRO A 87 -19.30 -0.76 18.69
C PRO A 87 -18.31 -0.98 19.85
N GLY A 88 -17.23 -1.72 19.59
CA GLY A 88 -16.22 -2.03 20.60
C GLY A 88 -15.34 -3.22 20.23
N PRO A 89 -14.45 -3.64 21.14
CA PRO A 89 -13.58 -4.78 20.90
C PRO A 89 -14.39 -6.07 20.78
N LEU A 90 -13.88 -6.96 19.93
CA LEU A 90 -14.41 -8.31 19.80
C LEU A 90 -13.92 -9.16 20.98
N THR A 91 -14.76 -10.07 21.44
CA THR A 91 -14.29 -11.17 22.29
C THR A 91 -13.37 -12.08 21.47
N ARG A 92 -12.57 -12.90 22.16
CA ARG A 92 -11.73 -13.89 21.48
C ARG A 92 -12.54 -14.80 20.54
N HIS A 93 -13.71 -15.27 20.97
CA HIS A 93 -14.56 -16.13 20.15
C HIS A 93 -15.13 -15.41 18.91
N GLU A 94 -15.59 -14.18 19.08
CA GLU A 94 -16.06 -13.35 17.96
C GLU A 94 -14.93 -13.08 16.95
N TRP A 95 -13.72 -12.81 17.45
CA TRP A 95 -12.55 -12.62 16.60
C TRP A 95 -12.17 -13.88 15.83
N GLU A 96 -12.25 -15.07 16.44
CA GLU A 96 -12.04 -16.35 15.76
C GLU A 96 -12.98 -16.54 14.56
N GLN A 97 -14.24 -16.13 14.70
CA GLN A 97 -15.20 -16.17 13.58
C GLN A 97 -14.83 -15.16 12.49
N VAL A 98 -14.51 -13.93 12.88
CA VAL A 98 -14.09 -12.88 11.95
C VAL A 98 -12.84 -13.27 11.16
N ARG A 99 -11.79 -13.77 11.82
CA ARG A 99 -10.52 -14.12 11.15
C ARG A 99 -10.63 -15.31 10.19
N LEU A 100 -11.72 -16.08 10.24
CA LEU A 100 -11.99 -17.19 9.33
C LEU A 100 -12.73 -16.77 8.05
N HIS A 101 -13.18 -15.52 7.91
CA HIS A 101 -13.84 -15.11 6.67
C HIS A 101 -12.98 -15.27 5.40
N PRO A 102 -11.64 -15.08 5.39
CA PRO A 102 -10.86 -15.31 4.18
C PRO A 102 -10.76 -16.81 3.84
N TYR A 103 -10.81 -17.69 4.84
CA TYR A 103 -10.94 -19.14 4.65
C TYR A 103 -12.28 -19.49 4.00
N HIS A 104 -13.37 -18.88 4.47
CA HIS A 104 -14.69 -19.07 3.87
C HIS A 104 -14.74 -18.53 2.44
N THR A 105 -14.12 -17.38 2.16
CA THR A 105 -13.94 -16.85 0.80
C THR A 105 -13.28 -17.89 -0.10
N GLU A 106 -12.14 -18.43 0.34
CA GLU A 106 -11.39 -19.40 -0.47
C GLU A 106 -12.22 -20.67 -0.71
N ARG A 107 -12.93 -21.19 0.30
CA ARG A 107 -13.79 -22.36 0.13
C ARG A 107 -14.94 -22.10 -0.83
N ILE A 108 -15.62 -20.97 -0.72
CA ILE A 108 -16.76 -20.61 -1.58
C ILE A 108 -16.31 -20.52 -3.05
N LEU A 109 -15.20 -19.83 -3.31
CA LEU A 109 -14.69 -19.66 -4.67
C LEU A 109 -14.18 -20.99 -5.26
N SER A 110 -13.57 -21.85 -4.44
CA SER A 110 -13.08 -23.17 -4.88
C SER A 110 -14.19 -24.13 -5.30
N CYS A 111 -15.43 -23.91 -4.86
CA CYS A 111 -16.58 -24.73 -5.26
C CYS A 111 -16.99 -24.52 -6.73
N SER A 112 -16.57 -23.43 -7.37
CA SER A 112 -16.88 -23.13 -8.76
C SER A 112 -15.61 -23.23 -9.61
N PRO A 113 -15.56 -24.12 -10.62
CA PRO A 113 -14.41 -24.21 -11.53
C PRO A 113 -14.04 -22.88 -12.19
N ALA A 114 -15.03 -22.02 -12.46
CA ALA A 114 -14.80 -20.71 -13.07
C ALA A 114 -14.19 -19.67 -12.12
N LEU A 115 -14.24 -19.90 -10.80
CA LEU A 115 -13.73 -19.00 -9.76
C LEU A 115 -12.56 -19.59 -8.97
N ALA A 116 -12.27 -20.88 -9.13
CA ALA A 116 -11.28 -21.60 -8.33
C ALA A 116 -9.89 -20.95 -8.38
N ASP A 117 -9.47 -20.43 -9.54
CA ASP A 117 -8.18 -19.76 -9.71
C ASP A 117 -8.08 -18.43 -8.94
N LEU A 118 -9.22 -17.82 -8.61
CA LEU A 118 -9.27 -16.59 -7.79
C LEU A 118 -9.11 -16.89 -6.30
N ALA A 119 -9.44 -18.11 -5.89
CA ALA A 119 -9.64 -18.47 -4.49
C ALA A 119 -8.39 -18.26 -3.61
N PRO A 120 -7.18 -18.69 -4.01
CA PRO A 120 -5.98 -18.46 -3.21
C PRO A 120 -5.65 -16.98 -3.07
N LEU A 121 -5.81 -16.22 -4.17
CA LEU A 121 -5.54 -14.79 -4.19
C LEU A 121 -6.50 -14.03 -3.27
N ALA A 122 -7.80 -14.30 -3.42
CA ALA A 122 -8.86 -13.72 -2.60
C ALA A 122 -8.72 -14.13 -1.12
N GLY A 123 -8.33 -15.37 -0.80
CA GLY A 123 -8.15 -15.84 0.57
C GLY A 123 -6.93 -15.28 1.31
N MET A 124 -5.94 -14.74 0.58
CA MET A 124 -4.68 -14.22 1.15
C MET A 124 -4.67 -12.72 1.46
N HIS A 125 -5.79 -11.99 1.30
CA HIS A 125 -5.82 -10.53 1.48
C HIS A 125 -5.46 -10.05 2.91
N HIS A 126 -5.57 -10.93 3.91
CA HIS A 126 -5.14 -10.66 5.28
C HIS A 126 -3.80 -11.32 5.68
N GLU A 127 -3.11 -11.97 4.74
CA GLU A 127 -1.76 -12.48 4.97
C GLU A 127 -0.73 -11.34 5.02
N ARG A 128 0.36 -11.55 5.77
CA ARG A 128 1.42 -10.56 5.98
C ARG A 128 2.78 -11.22 5.75
N LEU A 129 3.74 -10.47 5.20
CA LEU A 129 5.01 -11.04 4.76
C LEU A 129 5.84 -11.65 5.91
N ASP A 130 5.67 -11.13 7.12
CA ASP A 130 6.29 -11.61 8.36
C ASP A 130 5.58 -12.84 8.97
N GLY A 131 4.48 -13.31 8.37
CA GLY A 131 3.68 -14.42 8.87
C GLY A 131 2.72 -14.04 10.00
N SER A 132 2.57 -12.76 10.35
CA SER A 132 1.62 -12.31 11.36
C SER A 132 0.17 -12.26 10.87
N GLY A 133 -0.05 -12.58 9.59
CA GLY A 133 -1.36 -12.56 8.95
C GLY A 133 -2.20 -13.79 9.25
N TYR A 134 -3.37 -13.84 8.62
CA TYR A 134 -4.32 -14.94 8.73
C TYR A 134 -5.00 -15.19 7.39
N TYR A 135 -5.52 -16.38 7.12
CA TYR A 135 -5.74 -17.52 8.03
C TYR A 135 -4.72 -18.66 7.89
N ARG A 136 -3.88 -18.64 6.85
CA ARG A 136 -2.88 -19.66 6.54
C ARG A 136 -1.56 -19.41 7.26
N GLN A 137 -1.34 -18.19 7.76
CA GLN A 137 -0.08 -17.74 8.34
C GLN A 137 1.06 -17.85 7.32
N ALA A 138 0.75 -17.46 6.09
CA ALA A 138 1.66 -17.49 4.96
C ALA A 138 2.79 -16.48 5.19
N THR A 139 3.99 -16.80 4.74
CA THR A 139 5.15 -15.89 4.78
C THR A 139 5.47 -15.38 3.38
N ALA A 140 6.36 -14.39 3.29
CA ALA A 140 6.74 -13.73 2.04
C ALA A 140 6.96 -14.68 0.86
N ASP A 141 7.63 -15.81 1.07
CA ASP A 141 7.98 -16.81 0.04
C ASP A 141 6.76 -17.46 -0.62
N THR A 142 5.62 -17.44 0.05
CA THR A 142 4.37 -18.10 -0.38
C THR A 142 3.28 -17.13 -0.81
N ILE A 143 3.45 -15.83 -0.53
CA ILE A 143 2.46 -14.81 -0.87
C ILE A 143 2.83 -14.20 -2.24
N PRO A 144 2.06 -14.46 -3.31
CA PRO A 144 2.34 -13.91 -4.64
C PRO A 144 2.15 -12.39 -4.66
N LEU A 145 2.83 -11.69 -5.56
CA LEU A 145 2.80 -10.22 -5.62
C LEU A 145 1.37 -9.66 -5.76
N ALA A 146 0.50 -10.32 -6.53
CA ALA A 146 -0.91 -9.96 -6.64
C ALA A 146 -1.63 -9.95 -5.27
N ALA A 147 -1.36 -10.94 -4.41
CA ALA A 147 -1.94 -11.00 -3.07
C ALA A 147 -1.38 -9.91 -2.16
N ARG A 148 -0.10 -9.55 -2.32
CA ARG A 148 0.52 -8.43 -1.60
C ARG A 148 -0.12 -7.09 -1.97
N VAL A 149 -0.45 -6.89 -3.26
CA VAL A 149 -1.19 -5.72 -3.74
C VAL A 149 -2.60 -5.69 -3.16
N LEU A 150 -3.32 -6.80 -3.24
CA LEU A 150 -4.67 -6.91 -2.67
C LEU A 150 -4.68 -6.60 -1.17
N ALA A 151 -3.74 -7.18 -0.42
CA ALA A 151 -3.58 -6.96 1.01
C ALA A 151 -3.32 -5.49 1.38
N ALA A 152 -2.50 -4.79 0.59
CA ALA A 152 -2.22 -3.38 0.81
C ALA A 152 -3.43 -2.49 0.44
N ALA A 153 -4.13 -2.83 -0.66
CA ALA A 153 -5.33 -2.13 -1.11
C ALA A 153 -6.48 -2.25 -0.10
N ASP A 154 -6.75 -3.47 0.39
CA ASP A 154 -7.75 -3.73 1.43
C ASP A 154 -7.42 -2.97 2.72
N ALA A 155 -6.18 -3.06 3.22
CA ALA A 155 -5.77 -2.36 4.43
C ALA A 155 -5.97 -0.83 4.30
N TYR A 156 -5.57 -0.24 3.17
CA TYR A 156 -5.75 1.19 2.93
C TYR A 156 -7.23 1.57 2.88
N GLN A 157 -8.02 0.87 2.06
CA GLN A 157 -9.46 1.12 1.91
C GLN A 157 -10.19 0.97 3.25
N ALA A 158 -9.83 -0.05 4.03
CA ALA A 158 -10.41 -0.26 5.34
C ALA A 158 -10.05 0.90 6.29
N MET A 159 -8.80 1.37 6.28
CA MET A 159 -8.36 2.49 7.11
C MET A 159 -9.10 3.80 6.83
N THR A 160 -9.34 4.11 5.56
CA THR A 160 -10.00 5.36 5.13
C THR A 160 -11.53 5.33 5.19
N GLN A 161 -12.11 4.18 5.55
CA GLN A 161 -13.55 4.05 5.78
C GLN A 161 -13.87 4.02 7.28
N ALA A 162 -15.03 4.54 7.65
CA ALA A 162 -15.52 4.44 9.01
C ALA A 162 -15.87 2.98 9.35
N ARG A 163 -15.73 2.63 10.63
CA ARG A 163 -16.07 1.33 11.19
C ARG A 163 -16.88 1.54 12.48
N PRO A 164 -17.71 0.57 12.92
CA PRO A 164 -18.52 0.72 14.13
C PRO A 164 -17.69 1.05 15.39
N TYR A 165 -16.44 0.59 15.44
CA TYR A 165 -15.51 0.78 16.55
C TYR A 165 -14.48 1.91 16.32
N ARG A 166 -14.43 2.55 15.15
CA ARG A 166 -13.51 3.68 14.89
C ARG A 166 -13.95 4.59 13.74
N PRO A 167 -13.66 5.91 13.82
CA PRO A 167 -13.83 6.77 12.66
C PRO A 167 -12.87 6.39 11.51
N ALA A 168 -13.21 6.87 10.31
CA ALA A 168 -12.29 6.85 9.16
C ALA A 168 -11.01 7.61 9.50
N LEU A 169 -9.85 7.07 9.11
CA LEU A 169 -8.60 7.81 9.18
C LEU A 169 -8.52 8.82 8.04
N ALA A 170 -7.85 9.95 8.27
CA ALA A 170 -7.41 10.83 7.19
C ALA A 170 -6.47 10.07 6.24
N ALA A 171 -6.51 10.41 4.96
CA ALA A 171 -5.76 9.69 3.92
C ALA A 171 -4.25 9.65 4.20
N GLU A 172 -3.69 10.75 4.71
CA GLU A 172 -2.28 10.85 5.08
C GLU A 172 -1.93 9.96 6.28
N ALA A 173 -2.84 9.84 7.23
CA ALA A 173 -2.67 8.96 8.40
C ALA A 173 -2.73 7.48 7.98
N ALA A 174 -3.70 7.10 7.14
CA ALA A 174 -3.79 5.76 6.57
C ALA A 174 -2.54 5.41 5.73
N ALA A 175 -2.02 6.36 4.96
CA ALA A 175 -0.77 6.20 4.23
C ALA A 175 0.42 6.00 5.18
N GLY A 176 0.49 6.78 6.26
CA GLY A 176 1.51 6.65 7.30
C GLY A 176 1.54 5.26 7.95
N GLU A 177 0.37 4.73 8.33
CA GLU A 177 0.23 3.38 8.89
C GLU A 177 0.67 2.30 7.91
N LEU A 178 0.26 2.40 6.64
CA LEU A 178 0.62 1.42 5.62
C LEU A 178 2.13 1.41 5.35
N LEU A 179 2.75 2.59 5.30
CA LEU A 179 4.20 2.74 5.17
C LEU A 179 4.96 2.22 6.40
N ALA A 180 4.40 2.41 7.60
CA ALA A 180 4.96 1.86 8.83
C ALA A 180 4.92 0.33 8.82
N GLY A 181 3.80 -0.27 8.41
CA GLY A 181 3.67 -1.73 8.25
C GLY A 181 4.65 -2.30 7.22
N ALA A 182 4.88 -1.60 6.11
CA ALA A 182 5.92 -2.00 5.13
C ALA A 182 7.33 -1.99 5.74
N LYS A 183 7.68 -0.95 6.53
CA LYS A 183 8.98 -0.89 7.24
C LYS A 183 9.14 -2.00 8.28
N GLN A 184 8.05 -2.45 8.87
CA GLN A 184 8.03 -3.56 9.83
C GLN A 184 8.04 -4.93 9.15
N GLY A 185 8.02 -4.99 7.81
CA GLY A 185 8.00 -6.25 7.06
C GLY A 185 6.63 -6.93 7.03
N GLN A 186 5.54 -6.23 7.36
CA GLN A 186 4.18 -6.79 7.28
C GLN A 186 3.61 -6.71 5.87
N PHE A 187 3.95 -5.64 5.14
CA PHE A 187 3.52 -5.39 3.77
C PHE A 187 4.71 -5.27 2.82
N ASP A 188 4.45 -5.55 1.54
CA ASP A 188 5.44 -5.35 0.48
C ASP A 188 5.61 -3.86 0.17
N GLY A 189 6.85 -3.38 0.16
CA GLY A 189 7.15 -1.98 -0.08
C GLY A 189 6.69 -1.50 -1.47
N ALA A 190 6.85 -2.32 -2.51
CA ALA A 190 6.45 -1.94 -3.87
C ALA A 190 4.93 -1.93 -4.01
N ALA A 191 4.24 -2.92 -3.43
CA ALA A 191 2.78 -2.95 -3.39
C ALA A 191 2.21 -1.73 -2.66
N VAL A 192 2.76 -1.39 -1.49
CA VAL A 192 2.33 -0.22 -0.72
C VAL A 192 2.53 1.08 -1.50
N GLN A 193 3.69 1.29 -2.12
CA GLN A 193 3.91 2.49 -2.93
C GLN A 193 2.91 2.59 -4.09
N ALA A 194 2.66 1.49 -4.79
CA ALA A 194 1.73 1.47 -5.91
C ALA A 194 0.27 1.76 -5.48
N VAL A 195 -0.17 1.20 -4.35
CA VAL A 195 -1.51 1.47 -3.78
C VAL A 195 -1.63 2.91 -3.33
N LEU A 196 -0.62 3.48 -2.67
CA LEU A 196 -0.65 4.87 -2.24
C LEU A 196 -0.66 5.83 -3.43
N ALA A 197 0.14 5.56 -4.47
CA ALA A 197 0.09 6.32 -5.71
C ALA A 197 -1.29 6.22 -6.38
N ALA A 198 -1.89 5.02 -6.42
CA ALA A 198 -3.25 4.81 -6.93
C ALA A 198 -4.32 5.58 -6.14
N ALA A 199 -4.13 5.71 -4.82
CA ALA A 199 -5.00 6.48 -3.94
C ALA A 199 -4.79 8.01 -4.02
N GLY A 200 -3.97 8.49 -4.95
CA GLY A 200 -3.60 9.92 -5.03
C GLY A 200 -2.66 10.39 -3.91
N GLN A 201 -2.19 9.47 -3.06
CA GLN A 201 -1.13 9.70 -2.08
C GLN A 201 0.24 9.60 -2.76
N THR A 202 0.39 10.23 -3.92
CA THR A 202 1.71 10.60 -4.42
C THR A 202 2.37 11.41 -3.33
N GLN A 203 3.58 11.03 -2.91
CA GLN A 203 4.35 11.83 -1.96
C GLN A 203 4.37 13.26 -2.50
N ALA A 204 3.52 14.14 -1.96
CA ALA A 204 3.77 15.55 -1.94
C ALA A 204 5.19 15.63 -1.42
N SER A 205 6.12 15.96 -2.33
CA SER A 205 7.56 15.99 -2.15
C SER A 205 7.87 15.94 -0.67
N ARG A 206 8.32 14.78 -0.15
CA ARG A 206 8.81 14.69 1.24
C ARG A 206 9.59 15.98 1.44
N ARG A 207 9.10 16.90 2.26
CA ARG A 207 9.75 18.17 2.50
C ARG A 207 11.13 17.76 3.00
N ARG A 208 12.14 17.75 2.12
CA ARG A 208 13.42 17.11 2.41
C ARG A 208 14.01 17.99 3.50
N VAL A 209 14.09 17.47 4.72
CA VAL A 209 14.72 18.21 5.80
C VAL A 209 16.21 18.13 5.54
N TRP A 210 16.72 19.16 4.88
CA TRP A 210 18.14 19.27 4.63
C TRP A 210 18.88 19.68 5.91
N PRO A 211 20.11 19.22 6.11
CA PRO A 211 20.96 19.67 7.20
C PRO A 211 21.02 21.21 7.23
N ALA A 212 21.10 21.79 8.44
CA ALA A 212 21.12 23.24 8.66
C ALA A 212 19.92 24.00 8.06
N SER A 213 18.74 23.36 8.01
CA SER A 213 17.46 23.96 7.57
C SER A 213 17.56 24.63 6.19
N LEU A 214 18.36 24.04 5.30
CA LEU A 214 18.41 24.44 3.90
C LEU A 214 17.08 24.12 3.21
N SER A 215 16.65 25.01 2.33
CA SER A 215 15.54 24.75 1.41
C SER A 215 16.00 23.92 0.21
N ASP A 216 15.07 23.28 -0.49
CA ASP A 216 15.37 22.54 -1.73
C ASP A 216 16.15 23.41 -2.73
N ARG A 217 15.77 24.68 -2.85
CA ARG A 217 16.41 25.64 -3.74
C ARG A 217 17.84 25.99 -3.33
N GLU A 218 18.09 26.10 -2.03
CA GLU A 218 19.43 26.33 -1.50
C GLU A 218 20.35 25.12 -1.71
N VAL A 219 19.79 23.92 -1.68
CA VAL A 219 20.53 22.69 -1.96
C VAL A 219 20.91 22.59 -3.44
N GLU A 220 20.02 22.95 -4.36
CA GLU A 220 20.35 23.03 -5.79
C GLU A 220 21.52 23.99 -6.04
N VAL A 221 21.47 25.18 -5.45
CA VAL A 221 22.56 26.16 -5.51
C VAL A 221 23.86 25.58 -4.92
N LEU A 222 23.79 24.95 -3.74
CA LEU A 222 24.95 24.35 -3.08
C LEU A 222 25.59 23.22 -3.92
N ILE A 223 24.79 22.39 -4.58
CA ILE A 223 25.28 21.33 -5.49
C ILE A 223 26.07 21.95 -6.65
N LEU A 224 25.54 22.98 -7.29
CA LEU A 224 26.21 23.64 -8.42
C LEU A 224 27.51 24.32 -7.97
N LEU A 225 27.49 25.01 -6.82
CA LEU A 225 28.68 25.61 -6.24
C LEU A 225 29.76 24.58 -5.91
N THR A 226 29.38 23.44 -5.32
CA THR A 226 30.34 22.39 -4.98
C THR A 226 30.91 21.67 -6.20
N ARG A 227 30.20 21.70 -7.34
CA ARG A 227 30.65 21.11 -8.61
C ARG A 227 31.58 21.97 -9.46
N GLY A 228 31.58 23.28 -9.30
CA GLY A 228 32.32 24.12 -10.25
C GLY A 228 31.74 25.50 -10.45
N ALA A 229 30.43 25.60 -10.36
CA ALA A 229 29.69 26.71 -10.95
C ALA A 229 30.00 28.05 -10.27
N THR A 230 30.16 29.07 -11.11
CA THR A 230 30.13 30.48 -10.71
C THR A 230 28.69 30.94 -10.48
N ASN A 231 28.49 32.06 -9.78
CA ASN A 231 27.13 32.61 -9.55
C ASN A 231 26.37 32.86 -10.87
N LYS A 232 27.09 33.20 -11.96
CA LYS A 232 26.50 33.38 -13.29
C LYS A 232 26.00 32.06 -13.89
N GLN A 233 26.74 30.97 -13.71
CA GLN A 233 26.34 29.63 -14.17
C GLN A 233 25.20 29.06 -13.34
N VAL A 234 25.24 29.22 -12.01
CA VAL A 234 24.12 28.88 -11.12
C VAL A 234 22.85 29.62 -11.53
N ALA A 235 22.96 30.91 -11.81
CA ALA A 235 21.86 31.73 -12.27
C ALA A 235 21.25 31.23 -13.59
N ALA A 236 22.10 30.88 -14.56
CA ALA A 236 21.67 30.34 -15.84
C ALA A 236 20.99 28.97 -15.71
N GLU A 237 21.60 28.06 -14.93
CA GLU A 237 21.12 26.67 -14.78
C GLU A 237 19.83 26.57 -13.97
N LEU A 238 19.65 27.48 -13.00
CA LEU A 238 18.45 27.54 -12.18
C LEU A 238 17.41 28.53 -12.70
N ASN A 239 17.67 29.22 -13.82
CA ASN A 239 16.78 30.25 -14.39
C ASN A 239 16.40 31.36 -13.37
N ILE A 240 17.41 31.96 -12.73
CA ILE A 240 17.25 33.09 -11.77
C ILE A 240 18.24 34.21 -12.09
N SER A 241 18.08 35.38 -11.48
CA SER A 241 19.03 36.48 -11.68
C SER A 241 20.39 36.19 -11.01
N PRO A 242 21.52 36.69 -11.55
CA PRO A 242 22.84 36.60 -10.89
C PRO A 242 22.86 37.17 -9.47
N LYS A 243 22.06 38.21 -9.21
CA LYS A 243 21.90 38.81 -7.89
C LYS A 243 21.18 37.84 -6.92
N THR A 244 20.12 37.18 -7.39
CA THR A 244 19.38 36.17 -6.62
C THR A 244 20.26 34.96 -6.29
N ALA A 245 21.06 34.48 -7.24
CA ALA A 245 22.04 33.43 -6.99
C ALA A 245 23.05 33.84 -5.91
N GLY A 246 23.56 35.08 -5.97
CA GLY A 246 24.44 35.63 -4.94
C GLY A 246 23.80 35.68 -3.55
N HIS A 247 22.53 36.08 -3.45
CA HIS A 247 21.79 36.07 -2.18
C HIS A 247 21.63 34.64 -1.62
N HIS A 248 21.31 33.66 -2.47
CA HIS A 248 21.24 32.26 -2.05
C HIS A 248 22.58 31.76 -1.54
N VAL A 249 23.69 32.06 -2.22
CA VAL A 249 25.04 31.68 -1.77
C VAL A 249 25.33 32.22 -0.36
N GLN A 250 25.07 33.52 -0.14
CA GLN A 250 25.31 34.14 1.16
C GLN A 250 24.44 33.52 2.26
N HIS A 251 23.16 33.26 1.95
CA HIS A 251 22.24 32.67 2.91
C HIS A 251 22.61 31.22 3.26
N ILE A 252 23.05 30.44 2.27
CA ILE A 252 23.58 29.09 2.47
C ILE A 252 24.79 29.11 3.40
N TYR A 253 25.76 29.99 3.12
CA TYR A 253 26.98 30.15 3.92
C TYR A 253 26.68 30.51 5.38
N ASN A 254 25.72 31.41 5.60
CA ASN A 254 25.27 31.75 6.94
C ASN A 254 24.61 30.54 7.65
N LYS A 255 23.74 29.80 6.96
CA LYS A 255 23.05 28.62 7.53
C LYS A 255 24.00 27.50 7.90
N ILE A 256 24.99 27.20 7.05
CA ILE A 256 25.95 26.11 7.28
C ILE A 256 27.20 26.57 8.05
N ASN A 257 27.23 27.82 8.50
CA ASN A 257 28.31 28.45 9.26
C ASN A 257 29.70 28.35 8.59
N VAL A 258 29.78 28.69 7.30
CA VAL A 258 31.03 28.79 6.56
C VAL A 258 31.10 30.11 5.80
N SER A 259 32.30 30.59 5.49
CA SER A 259 32.51 31.84 4.74
C SER A 259 33.06 31.62 3.32
N THR A 260 33.42 30.38 2.97
CA THR A 260 34.09 30.07 1.72
C THR A 260 33.47 28.87 1.02
N ARG A 261 33.61 28.87 -0.31
CA ARG A 261 33.22 27.76 -1.17
C ARG A 261 33.95 26.46 -0.81
N ALA A 262 35.24 26.57 -0.48
CA ALA A 262 36.04 25.44 0.00
C ALA A 262 35.46 24.86 1.29
N GLY A 263 35.08 25.73 2.25
CA GLY A 263 34.40 25.33 3.48
C GLY A 263 33.07 24.62 3.23
N ALA A 264 32.26 25.11 2.28
CA ALA A 264 30.99 24.48 1.91
C ALA A 264 31.17 23.09 1.26
N ALA A 265 32.23 22.90 0.46
CA ALA A 265 32.50 21.66 -0.27
C ALA A 265 33.03 20.52 0.61
N ILE A 266 33.74 20.85 1.71
CA ILE A 266 34.33 19.84 2.60
C ILE A 266 33.35 19.26 3.63
N LEU A 267 32.17 19.86 3.79
CA LEU A 267 31.17 19.39 4.76
C LEU A 267 30.72 17.95 4.43
N PRO A 268 30.55 17.09 5.45
CA PRO A 268 30.21 15.67 5.24
C PRO A 268 28.95 15.46 4.39
N PHE A 269 27.93 16.30 4.58
CA PHE A 269 26.69 16.23 3.81
C PHE A 269 26.86 16.73 2.37
N SER A 270 27.68 17.74 2.13
CA SER A 270 28.04 18.21 0.78
C SER A 270 28.81 17.12 0.00
N LYS A 271 29.77 16.44 0.64
CA LYS A 271 30.49 15.31 0.02
C LYS A 271 29.55 14.17 -0.38
N ARG A 272 28.54 13.89 0.43
CA ARG A 272 27.51 12.89 0.13
C ARG A 272 26.62 13.32 -1.05
N MET A 273 26.30 14.60 -1.18
CA MET A 273 25.56 15.15 -2.33
C MET A 273 26.37 15.14 -3.64
N ILE A 274 27.69 15.27 -3.55
CA ILE A 274 28.58 15.19 -4.72
C ILE A 274 28.77 13.72 -5.15
N ARG A 275 28.88 12.78 -4.20
CA ARG A 275 29.11 11.35 -4.45
C ARG A 275 27.86 10.55 -4.80
N GLY A 276 26.73 10.86 -4.17
CA GLY A 276 25.44 10.28 -4.53
C GLY A 276 24.87 11.09 -5.68
N GLY A 277 24.71 10.49 -6.86
CA GLY A 277 24.05 11.09 -8.02
C GLY A 277 22.57 11.36 -7.77
N HIS A 278 22.25 12.21 -6.79
CA HIS A 278 20.92 12.73 -6.56
C HIS A 278 20.62 13.69 -7.72
N GLY A 279 19.94 13.15 -8.72
CA GLY A 279 19.44 13.90 -9.85
C GLY A 279 18.72 15.15 -9.38
N LEU A 280 19.05 16.27 -10.02
CA LEU A 280 18.22 17.47 -9.99
C LEU A 280 16.79 17.06 -10.37
N PRO A 281 15.75 17.58 -9.71
CA PRO A 281 14.39 17.34 -10.16
C PRO A 281 14.26 17.89 -11.60
N HIS A 282 13.93 16.97 -12.52
CA HIS A 282 13.73 17.15 -13.97
C HIS A 282 14.98 17.33 -14.84
N THR A 283 15.65 16.22 -15.20
CA THR A 283 15.79 15.74 -16.60
C THR A 283 16.53 14.40 -16.68
N LEU A 284 15.91 13.46 -17.41
CA LEU A 284 16.44 12.29 -18.17
C LEU A 284 17.37 11.22 -17.53
N ALA A 285 16.81 10.00 -17.52
CA ALA A 285 17.34 8.72 -18.04
C ALA A 285 18.52 7.96 -17.38
N GLN A 286 18.12 6.82 -16.78
CA GLN A 286 18.61 5.42 -16.98
C GLN A 286 19.89 4.84 -16.29
N VAL A 287 19.68 3.55 -15.92
CA VAL A 287 20.56 2.35 -15.79
C VAL A 287 21.10 1.94 -14.40
N GLY A 288 20.65 0.73 -13.98
CA GLY A 288 21.40 -0.34 -13.29
C GLY A 288 21.72 -0.12 -11.80
N GLY A 289 21.56 -1.05 -10.85
CA GLY A 289 21.43 -2.50 -10.86
C GLY A 289 22.18 -3.04 -9.62
N ASP A 290 21.60 -4.03 -8.97
CA ASP A 290 22.22 -5.07 -8.12
C ASP A 290 22.18 -5.00 -6.56
N ASP A 291 21.49 -6.02 -6.05
CA ASP A 291 21.54 -6.88 -4.86
C ASP A 291 22.20 -6.49 -3.52
N GLY A 292 21.45 -6.80 -2.45
CA GLY A 292 21.92 -6.85 -1.07
C GLY A 292 20.94 -7.59 -0.15
N LYS A 293 21.02 -8.93 -0.14
CA LYS A 293 20.30 -9.83 0.78
C LYS A 293 20.62 -9.51 2.23
N HIS A 294 19.63 -9.35 3.12
CA HIS A 294 19.80 -9.57 4.57
C HIS A 294 18.61 -10.27 5.21
N ASN A 295 18.92 -11.41 5.82
CA ASN A 295 18.09 -12.25 6.68
C ASN A 295 17.61 -11.48 7.92
N PHE A 296 16.32 -11.57 8.26
CA PHE A 296 15.88 -11.41 9.64
C PHE A 296 14.62 -12.23 9.92
N ALA A 297 14.81 -13.47 10.39
CA ALA A 297 13.75 -14.29 10.95
C ALA A 297 13.76 -14.15 12.48
N ARG A 298 12.75 -13.47 13.03
CA ARG A 298 12.31 -13.67 14.42
C ARG A 298 10.79 -13.76 14.42
N ARG A 299 10.29 -14.98 14.63
CA ARG A 299 8.85 -15.30 14.75
C ARG A 299 8.30 -14.64 16.01
N ASN A 300 7.25 -13.84 15.86
CA ASN A 300 6.54 -13.20 16.96
C ASN A 300 5.10 -13.73 16.97
N LYS A 301 4.84 -14.77 17.77
CA LYS A 301 3.59 -15.55 17.72
C LYS A 301 2.40 -14.90 18.44
N ASP A 302 2.61 -13.80 19.18
CA ASP A 302 1.60 -13.24 20.08
C ASP A 302 1.21 -11.78 19.76
N ARG A 303 1.40 -11.30 18.54
CA ARG A 303 0.93 -9.95 18.17
C ARG A 303 -0.57 -9.96 17.89
N LEU A 304 -1.29 -9.13 18.63
CA LEU A 304 -2.65 -8.70 18.30
C LEU A 304 -2.71 -8.22 16.85
N PRO A 305 -3.83 -8.47 16.13
CA PRO A 305 -3.98 -8.01 14.76
C PRO A 305 -3.85 -6.48 14.69
N PRO A 306 -3.47 -5.92 13.53
CA PRO A 306 -3.41 -4.49 13.36
C PRO A 306 -4.76 -3.86 13.74
N PRO A 307 -4.78 -2.66 14.37
CA PRO A 307 -5.96 -2.08 15.00
C PRO A 307 -7.14 -1.84 14.03
N TRP A 308 -6.90 -1.86 12.72
CA TRP A 308 -7.95 -1.74 11.70
C TRP A 308 -8.75 -3.02 11.45
N CYS A 309 -8.26 -4.20 11.83
CA CYS A 309 -8.95 -5.48 11.60
C CYS A 309 -10.01 -5.85 12.67
N GLY A 310 -10.26 -4.98 13.66
CA GLY A 310 -11.10 -5.34 14.82
C GLY A 310 -10.25 -6.07 15.85
N SER A 311 -9.83 -5.36 16.90
CA SER A 311 -8.98 -5.95 17.93
C SER A 311 -9.79 -6.88 18.83
N ALA A 312 -9.26 -8.08 19.08
CA ALA A 312 -9.64 -8.87 20.23
C ALA A 312 -9.09 -8.19 21.49
N ALA A 313 -9.91 -8.03 22.53
CA ALA A 313 -9.40 -7.63 23.84
C ALA A 313 -8.60 -8.78 24.45
N ASP A 314 -7.41 -8.48 24.99
CA ASP A 314 -6.62 -9.41 25.80
C ASP A 314 -7.24 -9.48 27.22
N PRO A 315 -7.75 -10.63 27.69
CA PRO A 315 -8.19 -10.74 29.05
C PRO A 315 -6.94 -10.81 29.93
N GLY A 316 -6.63 -9.71 30.64
CA GLY A 316 -5.52 -9.68 31.59
C GLY A 316 -5.57 -10.86 32.57
N PRO A 317 -4.41 -11.26 33.15
CA PRO A 317 -4.34 -12.44 34.00
C PRO A 317 -5.20 -12.19 35.25
N GLY A 318 -6.26 -12.99 35.38
CA GLY A 318 -7.05 -13.15 36.61
C GLY A 318 -6.49 -14.24 37.51
#